data_AF-A0A290HL16-F1
#
_entry.id   AF-A0A290HL16-F1
#
_cell.length_a   1.000
_cell.length_b   1.000
_cell.length_c   1.000
_cell.angle_alpha   90.00
_cell.angle_beta   90.00
_cell.angle_gamma   90.00
#
_symmetry.space_group_name_H-M   'P 1'
#
loop_
_entity.id
_entity.type
_entity.pdbx_description
1 polymer ?
#
loop_
_entity_poly.entity_id
_entity_poly.type
_entity_poly.pdbx_seq_one_letter_code
_entity_poly.pdbx_strand_id
1 'polypeptide(L)'
;MESLKDIKGLVSIPDFSWMVLLIIILCILGIFGWFLWKIKSSQKVLTPKEEALVVLKTVNMEDAKECAYALSQWGALIVDDTNRAQFEILQDELSYYKYRSYEAPLKVKEKVLWQAFLGMNDVHV
;
A
#
# COMPACT_ATOMS: atom_id res chain seq x y z
N MET A 1 -42.54 -51.43 -56.06
CA MET A 1 -42.96 -51.03 -54.70
C MET A 1 -41.70 -50.89 -53.89
N GLU A 2 -41.29 -49.66 -53.60
CA GLU A 2 -40.08 -49.40 -52.83
C GLU A 2 -40.41 -49.57 -51.34
N SER A 3 -39.72 -50.50 -50.69
CA SER A 3 -39.89 -50.82 -49.27
C SER A 3 -39.31 -49.70 -48.40
N LEU A 4 -40.11 -49.24 -47.43
CA LEU A 4 -39.72 -48.22 -46.45
C LEU A 4 -38.39 -48.58 -45.76
N LYS A 5 -37.45 -47.63 -45.76
CA LYS A 5 -36.16 -47.77 -45.06
C LYS A 5 -36.39 -47.74 -43.55
N ASP A 6 -35.98 -48.81 -42.89
CA ASP A 6 -36.02 -48.96 -41.43
C ASP A 6 -35.25 -47.81 -40.76
N ILE A 7 -35.95 -47.05 -39.92
CA ILE A 7 -35.35 -45.96 -39.16
C ILE A 7 -34.63 -46.55 -37.96
N LYS A 8 -33.34 -46.22 -37.79
CA LYS A 8 -32.51 -46.73 -36.69
C LYS A 8 -33.22 -46.53 -35.36
N GLY A 9 -33.21 -47.59 -34.54
CA GLY A 9 -33.73 -47.57 -33.17
C GLY A 9 -33.12 -46.46 -32.32
N LEU A 10 -33.85 -46.06 -31.28
CA LEU A 10 -33.49 -45.01 -30.34
C LEU A 10 -32.08 -45.26 -29.80
N VAL A 11 -31.12 -44.43 -30.23
CA VAL A 11 -29.76 -44.43 -29.70
C VAL A 11 -29.80 -43.70 -28.37
N SER A 12 -29.42 -44.39 -27.29
CA SER A 12 -29.28 -43.76 -25.97
C SER A 12 -28.16 -42.74 -26.03
N ILE A 13 -28.52 -41.46 -25.97
CA ILE A 13 -27.55 -40.37 -25.87
C ILE A 13 -27.15 -40.29 -24.39
N PRO A 14 -25.86 -40.45 -24.04
CA PRO A 14 -25.42 -40.26 -22.67
C PRO A 14 -25.64 -38.81 -22.23
N ASP A 15 -26.40 -38.62 -21.15
CA ASP A 15 -26.66 -37.33 -20.54
C ASP A 15 -25.45 -36.85 -19.72
N PHE A 16 -24.75 -35.83 -20.23
CA PHE A 16 -23.64 -35.18 -19.53
C PHE A 16 -24.03 -33.88 -18.81
N SER A 17 -25.31 -33.55 -18.77
CA SER A 17 -25.84 -32.28 -18.22
C SER A 17 -25.33 -31.99 -16.81
N TRP A 18 -25.20 -33.02 -15.96
CA TRP A 18 -24.67 -32.88 -14.60
C TRP A 18 -23.18 -32.54 -14.57
N MET A 19 -22.39 -33.15 -15.45
CA MET A 19 -20.95 -32.89 -15.56
C MET A 19 -20.68 -31.47 -16.06
N VAL A 20 -21.47 -31.01 -17.04
CA VAL A 20 -21.40 -29.63 -17.55
C VAL A 20 -21.75 -28.63 -16.44
N LEU A 21 -22.79 -28.89 -15.65
CA LEU A 21 -23.16 -28.07 -14.50
C LEU A 21 -22.02 -27.96 -13.47
N LEU A 22 -21.38 -29.09 -13.14
CA LEU A 22 -20.27 -29.16 -12.20
C LEU A 22 -19.07 -28.33 -12.67
N ILE A 23 -18.73 -28.41 -13.96
CA ILE A 23 -17.64 -27.64 -14.56
C ILE A 23 -17.93 -26.14 -14.49
N ILE A 24 -19.17 -25.72 -14.78
CA ILE A 24 -19.59 -24.32 -14.72
C ILE A 24 -19.46 -23.79 -13.28
N ILE A 25 -19.94 -24.55 -12.29
CA ILE A 25 -19.83 -24.18 -10.88
C ILE A 25 -18.36 -24.05 -10.46
N LEU A 26 -17.50 -24.98 -10.88
CA LEU A 26 -16.08 -24.96 -10.58
C LEU A 26 -15.38 -23.74 -11.20
N CYS A 27 -15.72 -23.39 -12.46
CA CYS A 27 -15.21 -22.20 -13.13
C CYS A 27 -15.65 -20.93 -12.40
N ILE A 28 -16.91 -20.82 -11.99
CA ILE A 28 -17.42 -19.66 -11.25
C ILE A 28 -16.68 -19.51 -9.92
N LEU A 29 -16.51 -20.61 -9.15
CA LEU A 29 -15.77 -20.60 -7.90
C LEU A 29 -14.29 -20.20 -8.10
N GLY A 30 -13.65 -20.69 -9.16
CA GLY A 30 -12.28 -20.32 -9.50
C GLY A 30 -12.12 -18.83 -9.81
N ILE A 31 -13.03 -18.27 -10.62
CA ILE A 31 -13.05 -16.84 -10.94
C ILE A 31 -13.31 -16.01 -9.68
N PHE A 32 -14.25 -16.44 -8.85
CA PHE A 32 -14.59 -15.74 -7.60
C PHE A 32 -13.41 -15.76 -6.62
N GLY A 33 -12.76 -16.90 -6.45
CA GLY A 33 -11.57 -17.05 -5.62
C GLY A 33 -10.41 -16.18 -6.10
N TRP A 34 -10.15 -16.12 -7.40
CA TRP A 34 -9.14 -15.24 -7.98
C TRP A 34 -9.46 -13.76 -7.74
N PHE A 35 -10.72 -13.36 -7.90
CA PHE A 35 -11.16 -11.99 -7.67
C PHE A 35 -10.98 -11.56 -6.20
N LEU A 36 -11.37 -12.43 -5.25
CA LEU A 36 -11.17 -12.19 -3.82
C LEU A 36 -9.67 -12.10 -3.46
N TRP A 37 -8.84 -12.97 -4.02
CA TRP A 37 -7.40 -12.91 -3.79
C TRP A 37 -6.77 -11.62 -4.35
N LYS A 38 -7.21 -11.19 -5.54
CA LYS A 38 -6.77 -9.94 -6.15
C LYS A 38 -7.18 -8.70 -5.35
N ILE A 39 -8.39 -8.70 -4.77
CA ILE A 39 -8.84 -7.60 -3.90
C ILE A 39 -8.04 -7.58 -2.60
N LYS A 40 -7.81 -8.74 -1.97
CA LYS A 40 -7.01 -8.81 -0.74
C LYS A 40 -5.53 -8.46 -0.98
N SER A 41 -5.02 -8.73 -2.17
CA SER A 41 -3.64 -8.39 -2.57
C SER A 41 -3.49 -6.98 -3.13
N SER A 42 -4.59 -6.29 -3.44
CA SER A 42 -4.55 -4.86 -3.75
C SER A 42 -4.15 -4.18 -2.46
N GLN A 43 -2.85 -3.87 -2.40
CA GLN A 43 -2.17 -3.28 -1.26
C GLN A 43 -3.08 -2.23 -0.63
N LYS A 44 -3.20 -2.26 0.71
CA LYS A 44 -3.87 -1.20 1.48
C LYS A 44 -3.48 0.12 0.83
N VAL A 45 -4.45 0.79 0.22
CA VAL A 45 -4.23 2.11 -0.35
C VAL A 45 -3.95 2.98 0.87
N LEU A 46 -2.66 3.17 1.16
CA LEU A 46 -2.24 4.03 2.24
C LEU A 46 -2.79 5.40 1.91
N THR A 47 -3.45 6.01 2.86
CA THR A 47 -3.84 7.41 2.70
C THR A 47 -2.57 8.25 2.50
N PRO A 48 -2.62 9.36 1.77
CA PRO A 48 -1.44 10.19 1.53
C PRO A 48 -0.76 10.66 2.84
N LYS A 49 -1.52 10.74 3.94
CA LYS A 49 -0.98 10.96 5.29
C LYS A 49 -0.14 9.79 5.80
N GLU A 50 -0.62 8.55 5.61
CA GLU A 50 0.10 7.33 6.01
C GLU A 50 1.36 7.11 5.16
N GLU A 51 1.31 7.39 3.86
CA GLU A 51 2.50 7.35 2.99
C GLU A 51 3.56 8.34 3.45
N ALA A 52 3.16 9.59 3.73
CA ALA A 52 4.05 10.61 4.24
C ALA A 52 4.70 10.21 5.59
N LEU A 53 3.92 9.60 6.50
CA LEU A 53 4.44 9.08 7.76
C LEU A 53 5.45 7.95 7.57
N VAL A 54 5.19 7.02 6.65
CA VAL A 54 6.13 5.92 6.34
C VAL A 54 7.43 6.50 5.82
N VAL A 55 7.37 7.42 4.85
CA VAL A 55 8.56 8.06 4.28
C VAL A 55 9.38 8.74 5.37
N LEU A 56 8.76 9.60 6.21
CA LEU A 56 9.48 10.30 7.28
C LEU A 56 10.06 9.38 8.36
N LYS A 57 9.48 8.19 8.58
CA LYS A 57 10.04 7.17 9.49
C LYS A 57 11.23 6.42 8.88
N THR A 58 11.27 6.27 7.56
CA THR A 58 12.33 5.53 6.85
C THR A 58 13.55 6.36 6.49
N VAL A 59 13.46 7.69 6.55
CA VAL A 59 14.56 8.59 6.20
C VAL A 59 15.76 8.38 7.13
N ASN A 60 16.97 8.40 6.55
CA ASN A 60 18.20 8.21 7.30
C ASN A 60 18.55 9.46 8.13
N MET A 61 18.58 9.33 9.47
CA MET A 61 18.94 10.42 10.38
C MET A 61 20.44 10.78 10.38
N GLU A 62 21.26 10.04 9.64
CA GLU A 62 22.67 10.35 9.43
C GLU A 62 22.87 11.41 8.33
N ASP A 63 21.88 11.64 7.48
CA ASP A 63 21.89 12.71 6.47
C ASP A 63 20.85 13.79 6.82
N ALA A 64 21.31 14.83 7.52
CA ALA A 64 20.46 15.97 7.90
C ALA A 64 19.88 16.72 6.68
N LYS A 65 20.54 16.67 5.52
CA LYS A 65 20.04 17.31 4.30
C LYS A 65 18.86 16.52 3.75
N GLU A 66 18.97 15.20 3.70
CA GLU A 66 17.87 14.32 3.32
C GLU A 66 16.67 14.52 4.25
N CYS A 67 16.88 14.59 5.56
CA CYS A 67 15.82 14.88 6.53
C CYS A 67 15.15 16.23 6.30
N ALA A 68 15.92 17.29 6.01
CA ALA A 68 15.38 18.63 5.74
C ALA A 68 14.50 18.65 4.47
N TYR A 69 14.93 17.96 3.41
CA TYR A 69 14.15 17.84 2.18
C TYR A 69 12.89 17.00 2.40
N ALA A 70 13.01 15.85 3.05
CA ALA A 70 11.89 14.96 3.34
C ALA A 70 10.83 15.66 4.19
N LEU A 71 11.24 16.39 5.24
CA LEU A 71 10.31 17.14 6.07
C LEU A 71 9.60 18.25 5.31
N SER A 72 10.32 19.00 4.48
CA SER A 72 9.73 20.07 3.68
C SER A 72 8.71 19.55 2.64
N GLN A 73 8.91 18.33 2.14
CA GLN A 73 8.06 17.73 1.11
C GLN A 73 6.86 16.99 1.71
N TRP A 74 7.08 16.20 2.77
CA TRP A 74 6.09 15.29 3.32
C TRP A 74 5.47 15.78 4.62
N GLY A 75 6.17 16.63 5.38
CA GLY A 75 5.70 17.10 6.69
C GLY A 75 4.39 17.88 6.61
N ALA A 76 4.19 18.70 5.56
CA ALA A 76 2.96 19.48 5.37
C ALA A 76 1.69 18.61 5.24
N LEU A 77 1.82 17.35 4.82
CA LEU A 77 0.69 16.43 4.67
C LEU A 77 0.21 15.86 6.02
N ILE A 78 1.07 15.91 7.05
CA ILE A 78 0.86 15.28 8.36
C ILE A 78 0.59 16.34 9.44
N VAL A 79 0.83 17.62 9.13
CA VAL A 79 0.56 18.72 10.07
C VAL A 79 -0.94 18.85 10.31
N ASP A 80 -1.31 18.78 11.58
CA ASP A 80 -2.63 19.13 12.12
C ASP A 80 -2.46 20.27 13.15
N ASP A 81 -3.55 20.91 13.59
CA ASP A 81 -3.52 22.09 14.45
C ASP A 81 -2.77 21.88 15.79
N THR A 82 -2.69 20.64 16.28
CA THR A 82 -1.97 20.29 17.52
C THR A 82 -0.45 20.24 17.34
N ASN A 83 0.03 19.83 16.16
CA ASN A 83 1.45 19.56 15.91
C ASN A 83 2.12 20.65 15.06
N ARG A 84 1.34 21.63 14.59
CA ARG A 84 1.81 22.74 13.77
C ARG A 84 2.97 23.52 14.39
N ALA A 85 2.89 23.82 15.69
CA ALA A 85 3.96 24.53 16.38
C ALA A 85 5.28 23.74 16.40
N GLN A 86 5.22 22.41 16.57
CA GLN A 86 6.39 21.54 16.53
C GLN A 86 6.99 21.45 15.13
N PHE A 87 6.13 21.39 14.11
CA PHE A 87 6.54 21.40 12.71
C PHE A 87 7.27 22.68 12.34
N GLU A 88 6.75 23.85 12.70
CA GLU A 88 7.36 25.14 12.38
C GLU A 88 8.75 25.28 13.02
N ILE A 89 8.91 24.87 14.28
CA ILE A 89 10.20 24.86 14.98
C ILE A 89 11.18 23.90 14.29
N LEU A 90 10.74 22.68 13.97
CA LEU A 90 11.56 21.67 13.33
C LEU A 90 11.96 22.07 11.91
N GLN A 91 11.05 22.68 11.16
CA GLN A 91 11.29 23.19 9.81
C GLN A 91 12.30 24.33 9.82
N ASP A 92 12.22 25.25 10.78
CA ASP A 92 13.19 26.35 10.91
C ASP A 92 14.60 25.82 11.22
N GLU A 93 14.73 24.90 12.19
CA GLU A 93 16.04 24.29 12.51
C GLU A 93 16.63 23.50 11.34
N LEU A 94 15.78 22.78 10.59
CA LEU A 94 16.24 21.98 9.45
C LEU A 94 16.49 22.78 8.18
N SER A 95 15.91 23.98 8.06
CA SER A 95 16.06 24.85 6.89
C SER A 95 17.54 25.17 6.60
N TYR A 96 18.35 25.28 7.65
CA TYR A 96 19.79 25.51 7.57
C TYR A 96 20.52 24.39 6.82
N TYR A 97 20.11 23.13 7.01
CA TYR A 97 20.79 21.97 6.43
C TYR A 97 20.50 21.79 4.93
N LYS A 98 19.39 22.35 4.43
CA LYS A 98 18.99 22.27 3.02
C LYS A 98 20.05 22.79 2.06
N TYR A 99 20.77 23.84 2.47
CA TYR A 99 21.77 24.54 1.67
C TYR A 99 23.20 24.15 2.01
N ARG A 100 23.41 23.20 2.93
CA ARG A 100 24.74 22.76 3.31
C ARG A 100 25.35 21.91 2.20
N SER A 101 26.64 22.15 1.93
CA SER A 101 27.38 21.44 0.89
C SER A 101 27.88 20.06 1.33
N TYR A 102 27.81 19.74 2.63
CA TYR A 102 28.33 18.49 3.18
C TYR A 102 27.26 17.74 3.99
N GLU A 103 27.32 16.42 3.91
CA GLU A 103 26.48 15.49 4.66
C GLU A 103 26.90 15.52 6.14
N ALA A 104 25.96 15.88 7.00
CA ALA A 104 26.18 15.96 8.43
C ALA A 104 25.06 15.18 9.14
N PRO A 105 25.36 14.41 10.19
CA PRO A 105 24.32 13.82 11.01
C PRO A 105 23.54 14.91 11.74
N LEU A 106 22.24 14.64 11.94
CA LEU A 106 21.40 15.47 12.81
C LEU A 106 22.01 15.58 14.20
N LYS A 107 21.94 16.77 14.79
CA LYS A 107 22.31 16.97 16.19
C LYS A 107 21.29 16.27 17.10
N VAL A 108 21.73 15.93 18.31
CA VAL A 108 20.90 15.25 19.32
C VAL A 108 19.57 15.99 19.56
N LYS A 109 19.59 17.33 19.64
CA LYS A 109 18.39 18.15 19.82
C LYS A 109 17.38 17.97 18.66
N GLU A 110 17.87 18.02 17.43
CA GLU A 110 17.05 17.94 16.23
C GLU A 110 16.41 16.55 16.08
N LYS A 111 17.13 15.49 16.48
CA LYS A 111 16.60 14.11 16.53
C LYS A 111 15.43 13.98 17.51
N VAL A 112 15.53 14.60 18.69
CA VAL A 112 14.45 14.58 19.69
C VAL A 112 13.21 15.30 19.18
N LEU A 113 13.38 16.46 18.54
CA LEU A 113 12.26 17.21 17.94
C LEU A 113 11.61 16.43 16.79
N TRP A 114 12.41 15.75 15.95
CA TRP A 114 11.93 14.87 14.89
C TRP A 114 11.07 13.72 15.41
N GLN A 115 11.54 13.04 16.47
CA GLN A 115 10.80 11.95 17.10
C GLN A 115 9.50 12.42 17.75
N ALA A 116 9.54 13.57 18.44
CA ALA A 116 8.37 14.20 19.03
C ALA A 116 7.32 14.55 17.97
N PHE A 117 7.74 15.11 16.84
CA PHE A 117 6.85 15.46 15.72
C PHE A 117 6.15 14.22 15.12
N LEU A 118 6.87 13.12 14.98
CA LEU A 118 6.33 11.86 14.42
C LEU A 118 5.51 11.03 15.44
N GLY A 119 5.36 11.51 16.68
CA GLY A 119 4.67 10.79 17.74
C GLY A 119 5.33 9.44 18.07
N MET A 120 6.61 9.27 17.73
CA MET A 120 7.38 8.08 18.10
C MET A 120 7.84 8.25 19.56
N ASN A 121 6.93 8.00 20.49
CA ASN A 121 7.28 7.73 21.88
C ASN A 121 7.92 6.34 21.96
N ASP A 122 9.16 6.19 21.48
CA ASP A 122 9.98 5.04 21.83
C ASP A 122 11.21 5.51 22.60
N VAL A 123 11.12 5.24 23.90
CA VAL A 123 12.19 5.25 24.88
C VAL A 123 13.22 4.21 24.43
N HIS A 124 14.27 4.64 23.76
CA HIS A 124 15.54 3.92 23.79
C HIS A 124 16.67 4.91 24.02
N VAL A 125 16.85 5.17 25.33
CA VAL A 125 18.13 5.49 25.97
C VAL A 125 19.14 4.39 25.65
#